data_AF-A0A7C1DJH7-F1
#
_entry.id   AF-A0A7C1DJH7-F1
#
_cell.length_a   1.000
_cell.length_b   1.000
_cell.length_c   1.000
_cell.angle_alpha   90.00
_cell.angle_beta   90.00
_cell.angle_gamma   90.00
#
_symmetry.space_group_name_H-M   'P 1'
#
loop_
_entity.id
_entity.type
_entity.pdbx_description
1 polymer ?
#
loop_
_entity_poly.entity_id
_entity_poly.type
_entity_poly.pdbx_seq_one_letter_code
_entity_poly.pdbx_strand_id
1 'polypeptide(L)'
;MRVKQSFVLAAGMLLVAIFGAMGLVPRITAERSGSVAALVAEMRDVANMAREAGLPVEKAVDRLRSEGLTAVAVGELTGQELLSGMLPVEFDSASNLLHGDLPEGVWPDSATIVLSGKDDLDDKIKLFAHTRFPGIIEVNSGEGLLLVLPVSLSETLEAGIMPDYPLLSMASATGMPLIYRPGSTPGVSGSSVANSVEIVLEAFPDIRIVVPSGLFVAGYPELEPLSRLLRERGISVSKVEFSRQVGVGFLERILFPKVLSLHSVRKEEIVSRRLTRDDLVERFVRAARERSVKLLYLRPSDLLSGSRLDRFANECARISGRLEKLGIRNDWPETLPLWRSGLFPAFACALALLLLAMRLVSRYFGEERDAWIRPMAALAVMSVVLALLMLKISPVTKLSGALLAALAATEASLIALDNFRKPVRGVLMSVGVAVASGIAIAGFFGTPWYMLRMDA
;
A
#
# COMPACT_ATOMS: atom_id res chain seq x y z
N MET A 1 -0.36 -48.73 -24.10
CA MET A 1 0.50 -48.25 -23.00
C MET A 1 0.44 -46.73 -22.79
N ARG A 2 0.48 -45.87 -23.83
CA ARG A 2 0.23 -44.41 -23.71
C ARG A 2 -1.06 -44.00 -22.96
N VAL A 3 -2.10 -44.84 -23.00
CA VAL A 3 -3.38 -44.62 -22.28
C VAL A 3 -3.21 -44.66 -20.75
N LYS A 4 -2.37 -45.56 -20.21
CA LYS A 4 -2.13 -45.66 -18.75
C LYS A 4 -1.38 -44.44 -18.21
N GLN A 5 -0.39 -43.94 -18.94
CA GLN A 5 0.37 -42.74 -18.58
C GLN A 5 -0.51 -41.47 -18.59
N SER A 6 -1.39 -41.36 -19.60
CA SER A 6 -2.35 -40.26 -19.70
C SER A 6 -3.36 -40.28 -18.54
N PHE A 7 -3.76 -41.47 -18.08
CA PHE A 7 -4.66 -41.62 -16.93
C PHE A 7 -3.98 -41.26 -15.60
N VAL A 8 -2.75 -41.72 -15.36
CA VAL A 8 -2.01 -41.39 -14.13
C VAL A 8 -1.76 -39.89 -14.02
N LEU A 9 -1.37 -39.24 -15.12
CA LEU A 9 -1.20 -37.78 -15.15
C LEU A 9 -2.53 -37.08 -14.86
N ALA A 10 -3.62 -37.46 -15.51
CA ALA A 10 -4.92 -36.84 -15.28
C ALA A 10 -5.39 -37.00 -13.83
N ALA A 11 -5.22 -38.19 -13.24
CA ALA A 11 -5.54 -38.44 -11.84
C ALA A 11 -4.65 -37.63 -10.88
N GLY A 12 -3.34 -37.56 -11.16
CA GLY A 12 -2.39 -36.75 -10.40
C GLY A 12 -2.73 -35.26 -10.46
N MET A 13 -3.02 -34.72 -11.65
CA MET A 13 -3.40 -33.32 -11.82
C MET A 13 -4.77 -33.00 -11.20
N LEU A 14 -5.70 -33.98 -11.16
CA LEU A 14 -6.96 -33.83 -10.42
C LEU A 14 -6.70 -33.70 -8.92
N LEU A 15 -5.84 -34.54 -8.34
CA LEU A 15 -5.43 -34.42 -6.94
C LEU A 15 -4.75 -33.08 -6.65
N VAL A 16 -3.86 -32.63 -7.54
CA VAL A 16 -3.23 -31.31 -7.48
C VAL A 16 -4.28 -30.20 -7.44
N ALA A 17 -5.29 -30.26 -8.32
CA ALA A 17 -6.36 -29.27 -8.36
C ALA A 17 -7.19 -29.26 -7.06
N ILE A 18 -7.53 -30.43 -6.51
CA ILE A 18 -8.30 -30.56 -5.26
C ILE A 18 -7.51 -29.95 -4.09
N PHE A 19 -6.26 -30.40 -3.87
CA PHE A 19 -5.45 -29.91 -2.75
C PHE A 19 -5.05 -28.44 -2.92
N GLY A 20 -4.83 -27.97 -4.15
CA GLY A 20 -4.59 -26.57 -4.45
C GLY A 20 -5.82 -25.70 -4.16
N ALA A 21 -7.01 -26.16 -4.55
CA ALA A 21 -8.26 -25.46 -4.29
C ALA A 21 -8.56 -25.33 -2.79
N MET A 22 -8.21 -26.33 -1.97
CA MET A 22 -8.30 -26.21 -0.51
C MET A 22 -7.47 -25.05 0.04
N GLY A 23 -6.31 -24.77 -0.56
CA GLY A 23 -5.47 -23.62 -0.21
C GLY A 23 -6.04 -22.26 -0.63
N LEU A 24 -6.93 -22.23 -1.62
CA LEU A 24 -7.60 -21.00 -2.08
C LEU A 24 -8.77 -20.57 -1.19
N VAL A 25 -9.34 -21.48 -0.39
CA VAL A 25 -10.53 -21.20 0.43
C VAL A 25 -10.34 -19.96 1.33
N PRO A 26 -9.25 -19.83 2.12
CA PRO A 26 -9.07 -18.64 2.98
C PRO A 26 -9.03 -17.34 2.17
N ARG A 27 -8.35 -17.36 1.02
CA ARG A 27 -8.25 -16.21 0.13
C ARG A 27 -9.60 -15.82 -0.47
N ILE A 28 -10.33 -16.78 -1.03
CA ILE A 28 -11.65 -16.54 -1.63
C ILE A 28 -12.60 -15.98 -0.58
N THR A 29 -12.58 -16.53 0.63
CA THR A 29 -13.40 -16.02 1.75
C THR A 29 -13.01 -14.58 2.08
N ALA A 30 -11.72 -14.28 2.24
CA ALA A 30 -11.23 -12.94 2.57
C ALA A 30 -11.50 -11.90 1.46
N GLU A 31 -11.36 -12.27 0.19
CA GLU A 31 -11.68 -11.38 -0.94
C GLU A 31 -13.18 -11.13 -1.06
N ARG A 32 -14.03 -12.15 -0.82
CA ARG A 32 -15.49 -12.01 -0.82
C ARG A 32 -16.00 -11.17 0.36
N SER A 33 -15.53 -11.45 1.57
CA SER A 33 -15.94 -10.69 2.76
C SER A 33 -15.36 -9.27 2.76
N GLY A 34 -14.17 -9.11 2.19
CA GLY A 34 -13.43 -7.85 2.11
C GLY A 34 -13.57 -7.11 0.79
N SER A 35 -14.66 -7.30 0.04
CA SER A 35 -14.95 -6.54 -1.20
C SER A 35 -15.36 -5.09 -0.87
N VAL A 36 -14.41 -4.35 -0.31
CA VAL A 36 -14.53 -2.97 0.16
C VAL A 36 -13.30 -2.20 -0.34
N ALA A 37 -13.53 -0.99 -0.87
CA ALA A 37 -12.49 -0.03 -1.21
C ALA A 37 -12.94 1.37 -0.80
N ALA A 38 -12.02 2.17 -0.28
CA ALA A 38 -12.27 3.57 0.07
C ALA A 38 -11.72 4.50 -1.00
N LEU A 39 -12.48 5.55 -1.33
CA LEU A 39 -11.99 6.69 -2.08
C LEU A 39 -11.41 7.71 -1.09
N VAL A 40 -10.16 8.10 -1.33
CA VAL A 40 -9.41 9.02 -0.47
C VAL A 40 -9.00 10.25 -1.27
N ALA A 41 -9.12 11.44 -0.68
CA ALA A 41 -8.60 12.68 -1.25
C ALA A 41 -7.75 13.44 -0.21
N GLU A 42 -6.82 14.28 -0.68
CA GLU A 42 -6.16 15.26 0.19
C GLU A 42 -7.17 16.30 0.68
N MET A 43 -7.22 16.53 1.98
CA MET A 43 -8.07 17.57 2.56
C MET A 43 -7.68 18.97 2.05
N ARG A 44 -6.38 19.20 1.79
CA ARG A 44 -5.90 20.46 1.19
C ARG A 44 -6.50 20.69 -0.20
N ASP A 45 -6.55 19.64 -1.01
CA ASP A 45 -7.16 19.70 -2.35
C ASP A 45 -8.66 20.01 -2.25
N VAL A 46 -9.37 19.39 -1.30
CA VAL A 46 -10.79 19.68 -1.04
C VAL A 46 -10.98 21.14 -0.61
N ALA A 47 -10.17 21.64 0.32
CA ALA A 47 -10.23 23.03 0.79
C ALA A 47 -9.96 24.03 -0.33
N ASN A 48 -9.00 23.75 -1.21
CA ASN A 48 -8.70 24.58 -2.37
C ASN A 48 -9.88 24.63 -3.36
N MET A 49 -10.51 23.47 -3.64
CA MET A 49 -11.70 23.40 -4.48
C MET A 49 -12.92 24.08 -3.84
N ALA A 50 -13.07 24.00 -2.51
CA ALA A 50 -14.12 24.69 -1.78
C ALA A 50 -13.96 26.21 -1.89
N ARG A 51 -12.72 26.71 -1.74
CA ARG A 51 -12.38 28.12 -1.92
C ARG A 51 -12.70 28.61 -3.33
N GLU A 52 -12.32 27.86 -4.36
CA GLU A 52 -12.66 28.18 -5.76
C GLU A 52 -14.18 28.26 -5.98
N ALA A 53 -14.93 27.36 -5.34
CA ALA A 53 -16.39 27.31 -5.44
C ALA A 53 -17.13 28.31 -4.53
N GLY A 54 -16.43 29.06 -3.68
CA GLY A 54 -17.04 29.96 -2.69
C GLY A 54 -17.88 29.22 -1.63
N LEU A 55 -17.51 27.98 -1.30
CA LEU A 55 -18.21 27.15 -0.32
C LEU A 55 -17.40 26.98 0.97
N PRO A 56 -18.06 26.87 2.14
CA PRO A 56 -17.43 26.30 3.33
C PRO A 56 -16.88 24.91 3.04
N VAL A 57 -15.72 24.59 3.62
CA VAL A 57 -15.02 23.33 3.34
C VAL A 57 -15.85 22.13 3.76
N GLU A 58 -16.62 22.25 4.84
CA GLU A 58 -17.53 21.22 5.34
C GLU A 58 -18.57 20.86 4.28
N LYS A 59 -19.15 21.87 3.62
CA LYS A 59 -20.12 21.64 2.54
C LYS A 59 -19.48 20.99 1.31
N ALA A 60 -18.22 21.32 1.02
CA ALA A 60 -17.49 20.67 -0.06
C ALA A 60 -17.20 19.19 0.26
N VAL A 61 -16.83 18.89 1.51
CA VAL A 61 -16.66 17.51 2.00
C VAL A 61 -17.98 16.75 1.94
N ASP A 62 -19.08 17.30 2.45
CA ASP A 62 -20.41 16.66 2.42
C ASP A 62 -20.84 16.34 0.99
N ARG A 63 -20.59 17.27 0.07
CA ARG A 63 -20.84 17.06 -1.35
C ARG A 63 -20.01 15.91 -1.91
N LEU A 64 -18.69 15.91 -1.68
CA LEU A 64 -17.83 14.82 -2.16
C LEU A 64 -18.19 13.48 -1.52
N ARG A 65 -18.59 13.48 -0.25
CA ARG A 65 -19.08 12.29 0.46
C ARG A 65 -20.34 11.73 -0.17
N SER A 66 -21.32 12.58 -0.52
CA SER A 66 -22.53 12.15 -1.23
C SER A 66 -22.25 11.54 -2.60
N GLU A 67 -21.08 11.83 -3.17
CA GLU A 67 -20.62 11.34 -4.47
C GLU A 67 -19.59 10.20 -4.32
N GLY A 68 -19.39 9.68 -3.10
CA GLY A 68 -18.59 8.49 -2.83
C GLY A 68 -17.21 8.74 -2.26
N LEU A 69 -16.82 9.95 -1.84
CA LEU A 69 -15.60 10.13 -1.05
C LEU A 69 -15.77 9.47 0.33
N THR A 70 -14.84 8.59 0.71
CA THR A 70 -14.94 7.79 1.95
C THR A 70 -14.05 8.33 3.06
N ALA A 71 -12.88 8.84 2.73
CA ALA A 71 -11.88 9.28 3.70
C ALA A 71 -11.09 10.48 3.17
N VAL A 72 -10.43 11.19 4.08
CA VAL A 72 -9.55 12.31 3.74
C VAL A 72 -8.17 12.11 4.35
N ALA A 73 -7.16 12.59 3.64
CA ALA A 73 -5.79 12.59 4.08
C ALA A 73 -5.35 14.01 4.45
N VAL A 74 -4.55 14.11 5.52
CA VAL A 74 -3.91 15.35 5.94
C VAL A 74 -2.44 15.06 6.20
N GLY A 75 -1.56 15.88 5.61
CA GLY A 75 -0.13 15.79 5.80
C GLY A 75 0.42 16.87 6.71
N GLU A 76 1.72 16.76 6.98
CA GLU A 76 2.49 17.85 7.56
C GLU A 76 2.76 18.92 6.49
N LEU A 77 2.73 20.17 6.93
CA LEU A 77 3.13 21.36 6.21
C LEU A 77 4.64 21.41 6.05
N THR A 78 5.10 21.78 4.85
CA THR A 78 6.51 22.10 4.63
C THR A 78 6.85 23.54 5.00
N GLY A 79 8.14 23.85 5.12
CA GLY A 79 8.59 25.23 5.34
C GLY A 79 8.10 26.18 4.24
N GLN A 80 8.00 25.71 2.99
CA GLN A 80 7.43 26.47 1.89
C GLN A 80 5.94 26.78 2.11
N GLU A 81 5.18 25.82 2.63
CA GLU A 81 3.76 26.01 2.94
C GLU A 81 3.55 26.93 4.15
N LEU A 82 4.43 26.86 5.16
CA LEU A 82 4.44 27.79 6.29
C LEU A 82 4.76 29.22 5.85
N LEU A 83 5.78 29.43 5.01
CA LEU A 83 6.10 30.73 4.38
C LEU A 83 4.91 31.29 3.60
N SER A 84 4.07 30.42 3.05
CA SER A 84 2.87 30.80 2.28
C SER A 84 1.65 31.11 3.18
N GLY A 85 1.81 31.09 4.50
CA GLY A 85 0.74 31.40 5.47
C GLY A 85 -0.31 30.31 5.62
N MET A 86 0.05 29.04 5.41
CA MET A 86 -0.89 27.91 5.58
C MET A 86 -1.22 27.62 7.06
N LEU A 87 -0.43 28.15 7.98
CA LEU A 87 -0.66 28.12 9.43
C LEU A 87 -0.59 29.57 9.94
N PRO A 88 -1.37 29.98 10.95
CA PRO A 88 -1.38 31.36 11.46
C PRO A 88 -0.15 31.68 12.34
N VAL A 89 1.05 31.37 11.83
CA VAL A 89 2.33 31.68 12.45
C VAL A 89 3.21 32.41 11.43
N GLU A 90 4.07 33.30 11.92
CA GLU A 90 5.15 33.80 11.07
C GLU A 90 6.28 32.76 11.04
N PHE A 91 6.84 32.54 9.85
CA PHE A 91 7.89 31.55 9.64
C PHE A 91 8.91 32.09 8.66
N ASP A 92 10.16 32.23 9.10
CA ASP A 92 11.28 32.71 8.28
C ASP A 92 12.61 32.34 9.00
N SER A 93 13.73 32.83 8.49
CA SER A 93 15.05 32.71 9.11
C SER A 93 15.17 33.55 10.38
N ALA A 94 16.02 33.08 11.30
CA ALA A 94 16.31 33.77 12.56
C ALA A 94 16.78 35.21 12.33
N SER A 95 17.62 35.46 11.32
CA SER A 95 18.12 36.81 11.00
C SER A 95 17.05 37.79 10.50
N ASN A 96 15.94 37.29 9.94
CA ASN A 96 14.82 38.13 9.50
C ASN A 96 13.88 38.45 10.67
N LEU A 97 13.70 37.52 11.60
CA LEU A 97 12.70 37.62 12.68
C LEU A 97 13.28 38.12 14.01
N LEU A 98 14.58 37.94 14.26
CA LEU A 98 15.27 38.47 15.42
C LEU A 98 15.89 39.82 15.07
N HIS A 99 15.32 40.89 15.63
CA HIS A 99 15.90 42.22 15.54
C HIS A 99 17.02 42.40 16.58
N GLY A 100 18.28 42.34 16.14
CA GLY A 100 19.44 42.58 16.99
C GLY A 100 20.53 41.51 16.86
N ASP A 101 21.38 41.40 17.87
CA ASP A 101 22.39 40.36 17.93
C ASP A 101 21.71 38.99 18.13
N LEU A 102 22.11 38.01 17.33
CA LEU A 102 21.60 36.65 17.46
C LEU A 102 22.09 36.02 18.78
N PRO A 103 21.22 35.33 19.53
CA PRO A 103 21.64 34.60 20.72
C PRO A 103 22.76 33.60 20.43
N GLU A 104 23.58 33.31 21.43
CA GLU A 104 24.63 32.30 21.31
C GLU A 104 24.03 30.94 20.91
N GLY A 105 24.59 30.30 19.88
CA GLY A 105 24.11 29.03 19.34
C GLY A 105 23.00 29.14 18.28
N VAL A 106 22.50 30.35 17.97
CA VAL A 106 21.56 30.59 16.88
C VAL A 106 22.30 30.96 15.60
N TRP A 107 22.05 30.23 14.52
CA TRP A 107 22.58 30.56 13.19
C TRP A 107 21.63 31.52 12.45
N PRO A 108 22.14 32.48 11.66
CA PRO A 108 21.31 33.46 10.95
C PRO A 108 20.22 32.85 10.05
N ASP A 109 20.51 31.70 9.45
CA ASP A 109 19.66 30.97 8.53
C ASP A 109 18.77 29.91 9.21
N SER A 110 18.79 29.81 10.54
CA SER A 110 17.96 28.86 11.30
C SER A 110 16.48 29.15 11.06
N ALA A 111 15.70 28.12 10.72
CA ALA A 111 14.25 28.25 10.57
C ALA A 111 13.62 28.64 11.90
N THR A 112 12.74 29.63 11.91
CA THR A 112 12.17 30.18 13.15
C THR A 112 10.67 30.37 13.00
N ILE A 113 9.91 29.93 14.01
CA ILE A 113 8.45 30.08 14.10
C ILE A 113 8.13 31.14 15.16
N VAL A 114 7.27 32.11 14.84
CA VAL A 114 6.79 33.10 15.82
C VAL A 114 5.40 32.69 16.32
N LEU A 115 5.28 32.53 17.64
CA LEU A 115 4.02 32.32 18.33
C LEU A 115 3.55 33.63 18.94
N SER A 116 2.40 34.12 18.49
CA SER A 116 1.86 35.42 18.90
C SER A 116 1.28 35.43 20.33
N GLY A 117 1.03 34.26 20.90
CA GLY A 117 0.35 34.06 22.20
C GLY A 117 -1.15 34.34 22.15
N LYS A 118 -1.73 34.48 20.96
CA LYS A 118 -3.14 34.88 20.74
C LYS A 118 -3.97 33.78 20.10
N ASP A 119 -3.33 32.78 19.52
CA ASP A 119 -3.98 31.70 18.77
C ASP A 119 -4.12 30.46 19.66
N ASP A 120 -5.24 29.74 19.56
CA ASP A 120 -5.48 28.52 20.33
C ASP A 120 -4.59 27.35 19.88
N LEU A 121 -3.95 27.49 18.71
CA LEU A 121 -2.98 26.54 18.20
C LEU A 121 -1.57 26.73 18.78
N ASP A 122 -1.24 27.87 19.39
CA ASP A 122 0.13 28.18 19.83
C ASP A 122 0.68 27.10 20.77
N ASP A 123 -0.12 26.63 21.73
CA ASP A 123 0.27 25.56 22.65
C ASP A 123 0.51 24.22 21.95
N LYS A 124 -0.31 23.88 20.94
CA LYS A 124 -0.15 22.64 20.15
C LYS A 124 1.09 22.70 19.27
N ILE A 125 1.30 23.85 18.63
CA ILE A 125 2.46 24.14 17.78
C ILE A 125 3.73 24.06 18.61
N LYS A 126 3.76 24.73 19.77
CA LYS A 126 4.89 24.67 20.71
C LYS A 126 5.18 23.24 21.14
N LEU A 127 4.17 22.51 21.62
CA LEU A 127 4.32 21.13 22.08
C LEU A 127 4.88 20.21 20.97
N PHE A 128 4.33 20.31 19.76
CA PHE A 128 4.81 19.52 18.63
C PHE A 128 6.25 19.90 18.25
N ALA A 129 6.56 21.19 18.15
CA ALA A 129 7.87 21.68 17.79
C ALA A 129 8.96 21.20 18.75
N HIS A 130 8.76 21.36 20.07
CA HIS A 130 9.72 20.86 21.07
C HIS A 130 9.90 19.34 21.04
N THR A 131 8.84 18.61 20.72
CA THR A 131 8.90 17.15 20.64
C THR A 131 9.63 16.69 19.37
N ARG A 132 9.37 17.37 18.24
CA ARG A 132 9.92 17.03 16.93
C ARG A 132 11.38 17.48 16.80
N PHE A 133 11.75 18.61 17.38
CA PHE A 133 13.07 19.21 17.23
C PHE A 133 13.78 19.39 18.60
N PRO A 134 14.50 18.37 19.09
CA PRO A 134 15.36 18.53 20.25
C PRO A 134 16.44 19.58 19.97
N GLY A 135 16.53 20.60 20.81
CA GLY A 135 17.47 21.73 20.61
C GLY A 135 16.84 23.01 20.10
N ILE A 136 15.50 23.13 20.09
CA ILE A 136 14.84 24.42 19.92
C ILE A 136 15.35 25.43 20.96
N ILE A 137 15.63 26.64 20.50
CA ILE A 137 15.93 27.79 21.35
C ILE A 137 14.70 28.70 21.38
N GLU A 138 14.20 28.98 22.59
CA GLU A 138 13.11 29.92 22.82
C GLU A 138 13.67 31.33 23.01
N VAL A 139 13.17 32.29 22.23
CA VAL A 139 13.53 33.71 22.38
C VAL A 139 12.26 34.53 22.54
N ASN A 140 12.15 35.26 23.65
CA ASN A 140 11.06 36.21 23.82
C ASN A 140 11.39 37.49 23.05
N SER A 141 10.53 37.86 22.10
CA SER A 141 10.54 39.15 21.42
C SER A 141 9.31 39.97 21.81
N GLY A 142 9.32 41.27 21.53
CA GLY A 142 8.13 42.12 21.68
C GLY A 142 6.93 41.68 20.83
N GLU A 143 7.18 40.88 19.78
CA GLU A 143 6.17 40.38 18.85
C GLU A 143 5.58 39.02 19.23
N GLY A 144 6.23 38.29 20.16
CA GLY A 144 5.81 36.95 20.58
C GLY A 144 6.97 36.08 21.04
N LEU A 145 6.68 34.78 21.21
CA LEU A 145 7.67 33.76 21.51
C LEU A 145 8.21 33.18 20.20
N LEU A 146 9.51 33.32 19.95
CA LEU A 146 10.18 32.72 18.80
C LEU A 146 10.72 31.35 19.17
N LEU A 147 10.40 30.36 18.34
CA LEU A 147 10.95 29.01 18.39
C LEU A 147 11.97 28.87 17.27
N VAL A 148 13.26 28.99 17.61
CA VAL A 148 14.36 28.80 16.65
C VAL A 148 14.64 27.31 16.53
N LEU A 149 14.41 26.74 15.35
CA LEU A 149 14.61 25.33 15.06
C LEU A 149 16.09 25.03 14.80
N PRO A 150 16.59 23.84 15.17
CA PRO A 150 17.97 23.41 14.93
C PRO A 150 18.21 22.94 13.49
N VAL A 151 17.56 23.58 12.51
CA VAL A 151 17.66 23.29 11.07
C VAL A 151 17.60 24.60 10.29
N SER A 152 18.27 24.66 9.13
CA SER A 152 18.22 25.88 8.30
C SER A 152 16.86 26.01 7.60
N LEU A 153 16.43 27.24 7.32
CA LEU A 153 15.22 27.51 6.55
C LEU A 153 15.21 26.76 5.20
N SER A 154 16.36 26.68 4.54
CA SER A 154 16.52 26.00 3.26
C SER A 154 16.19 24.49 3.32
N GLU A 155 16.59 23.82 4.40
CA GLU A 155 16.32 22.40 4.62
C GLU A 155 14.85 22.13 4.92
N THR A 156 14.11 23.15 5.39
CA THR A 156 12.69 23.00 5.71
C THR A 156 11.76 23.08 4.52
N LEU A 157 12.20 23.63 3.37
CA LEU A 157 11.31 24.00 2.26
C LEU A 157 10.48 22.83 1.71
N GLU A 158 11.08 21.63 1.63
CA GLU A 158 10.43 20.40 1.15
C GLU A 158 10.19 19.37 2.27
N ALA A 159 10.63 19.65 3.49
CA ALA A 159 10.53 18.76 4.64
C ALA A 159 9.21 18.94 5.38
N GLY A 160 8.65 17.88 5.97
CA GLY A 160 7.48 18.02 6.85
C GLY A 160 7.91 18.65 8.19
N ILE A 161 7.37 19.83 8.51
CA ILE A 161 7.74 20.62 9.69
C ILE A 161 6.66 20.62 10.76
N MET A 162 5.40 20.81 10.36
CA MET A 162 4.30 20.98 11.31
C MET A 162 3.05 20.26 10.81
N PRO A 163 2.22 19.63 11.66
CA PRO A 163 0.92 19.13 11.23
C PRO A 163 0.06 20.30 10.73
N ASP A 164 -0.75 20.08 9.70
CA ASP A 164 -1.80 21.04 9.33
C ASP A 164 -2.95 20.93 10.34
N TYR A 165 -2.76 21.52 11.52
CA TYR A 165 -3.74 21.49 12.61
C TYR A 165 -5.11 22.03 12.23
N PRO A 166 -5.23 23.15 11.49
CA PRO A 166 -6.52 23.60 10.97
C PRO A 166 -7.21 22.52 10.14
N LEU A 167 -6.53 21.94 9.13
CA LEU A 167 -7.14 20.91 8.30
C LEU A 167 -7.41 19.60 9.05
N LEU A 168 -6.56 19.20 10.00
CA LEU A 168 -6.81 18.04 10.86
C LEU A 168 -8.07 18.23 11.71
N SER A 169 -8.24 19.41 12.31
CA SER A 169 -9.40 19.74 13.13
C SER A 169 -10.67 19.79 12.29
N MET A 170 -10.61 20.42 11.11
CA MET A 170 -11.73 20.44 10.16
C MET A 170 -12.07 19.02 9.68
N ALA A 171 -11.06 18.22 9.34
CA ALA A 171 -11.28 16.86 8.86
C ALA A 171 -11.88 15.95 9.95
N SER A 172 -11.42 16.05 11.20
CA SER A 172 -12.01 15.30 12.33
C SER A 172 -13.46 15.71 12.58
N ALA A 173 -13.79 17.00 12.48
CA ALA A 173 -15.16 17.48 12.63
C ALA A 173 -16.14 16.92 11.59
N THR A 174 -15.65 16.43 10.43
CA THR A 174 -16.49 15.80 9.41
C THR A 174 -16.96 14.39 9.82
N GLY A 175 -16.26 13.72 10.74
CA GLY A 175 -16.51 12.33 11.10
C GLY A 175 -16.06 11.29 10.06
N MET A 176 -15.33 11.71 9.02
CA MET A 176 -14.72 10.77 8.06
C MET A 176 -13.46 10.13 8.65
N PRO A 177 -13.16 8.86 8.30
CA PRO A 177 -11.87 8.27 8.59
C PRO A 177 -10.72 9.14 8.11
N LEU A 178 -9.72 9.34 8.98
CA LEU A 178 -8.56 10.18 8.68
C LEU A 178 -7.33 9.35 8.35
N ILE A 179 -6.60 9.83 7.35
CA ILE A 179 -5.26 9.37 7.00
C ILE A 179 -4.26 10.46 7.38
N TYR A 180 -3.30 10.13 8.25
CA TYR A 180 -2.21 11.05 8.58
C TYR A 180 -0.97 10.77 7.73
N ARG A 181 -0.34 11.84 7.22
CA ARG A 181 0.79 11.74 6.29
C ARG A 181 2.03 12.48 6.80
N PRO A 182 2.76 11.90 7.77
CA PRO A 182 3.97 12.51 8.31
C PRO A 182 5.04 12.61 7.21
N GLY A 183 5.70 13.77 7.15
CA GLY A 183 6.77 14.05 6.21
C GLY A 183 8.14 13.71 6.76
N SER A 184 9.09 13.49 5.84
CA SER A 184 10.50 13.41 6.19
C SER A 184 11.01 14.77 6.66
N THR A 185 11.77 14.76 7.76
CA THR A 185 12.37 15.97 8.34
C THR A 185 13.86 15.72 8.53
N PRO A 186 14.74 16.46 7.82
CA PRO A 186 16.19 16.35 8.01
C PRO A 186 16.60 16.66 9.45
N GLY A 187 17.67 16.01 9.93
CA GLY A 187 18.25 16.30 11.24
C GLY A 187 17.45 15.82 12.46
N VAL A 188 16.28 15.20 12.28
CA VAL A 188 15.43 14.73 13.38
C VAL A 188 15.58 13.23 13.62
N SER A 189 15.78 12.84 14.89
CA SER A 189 15.88 11.43 15.28
C SER A 189 14.58 10.66 15.08
N GLY A 190 14.68 9.34 14.87
CA GLY A 190 13.50 8.48 14.73
C GLY A 190 12.57 8.51 15.96
N SER A 191 13.15 8.68 17.15
CA SER A 191 12.39 8.80 18.41
C SER A 191 11.57 10.09 18.50
N SER A 192 12.16 11.23 18.11
CA SER A 192 11.47 12.52 18.04
C SER A 192 10.33 12.49 17.03
N VAL A 193 10.54 11.83 15.88
CA VAL A 193 9.46 11.60 14.90
C VAL A 193 8.33 10.79 15.53
N ALA A 194 8.63 9.65 16.15
CA ALA A 194 7.61 8.81 16.77
C ALA A 194 6.81 9.59 17.84
N ASN A 195 7.49 10.26 18.76
CA ASN A 195 6.83 11.04 19.81
C ASN A 195 5.97 12.18 19.23
N SER A 196 6.44 12.86 18.20
CA SER A 196 5.65 13.92 17.54
C SER A 196 4.42 13.37 16.81
N VAL A 197 4.53 12.20 16.19
CA VAL A 197 3.39 11.49 15.58
C VAL A 197 2.42 11.03 16.66
N GLU A 198 2.91 10.57 17.82
CA GLU A 198 2.07 10.17 18.95
C GLU A 198 1.18 11.32 19.42
N ILE A 199 1.71 12.54 19.56
CA ILE A 199 0.94 13.74 19.91
C ILE A 199 -0.23 13.94 18.93
N VAL A 200 0.02 13.76 17.62
CA VAL A 200 -1.02 13.91 16.60
C VAL A 200 -2.06 12.80 16.70
N LEU A 201 -1.64 11.55 16.91
CA LEU A 201 -2.56 10.41 17.08
C LEU A 201 -3.43 10.54 18.34
N GLU A 202 -2.90 11.14 19.41
CA GLU A 202 -3.65 11.42 20.64
C GLU A 202 -4.66 12.57 20.44
N ALA A 203 -4.25 13.63 19.76
CA ALA A 203 -5.12 14.77 19.46
C ALA A 203 -6.24 14.40 18.47
N PHE A 204 -6.00 13.45 17.57
CA PHE A 204 -6.93 13.07 16.51
C PHE A 204 -7.15 11.54 16.47
N PRO A 205 -8.01 11.00 17.36
CA PRO A 205 -8.26 9.55 17.45
C PRO A 205 -8.97 8.95 16.21
N ASP A 206 -9.49 9.80 15.32
CA ASP A 206 -10.09 9.40 14.04
C ASP A 206 -9.05 8.95 13.00
N ILE A 207 -7.75 9.17 13.26
CA ILE A 207 -6.66 8.69 12.41
C ILE A 207 -6.62 7.16 12.47
N ARG A 208 -6.90 6.52 11.33
CA ARG A 208 -6.93 5.05 11.20
C ARG A 208 -5.67 4.47 10.60
N ILE A 209 -4.95 5.26 9.81
CA ILE A 209 -3.80 4.82 9.02
C ILE A 209 -2.79 5.95 8.85
N VAL A 210 -1.52 5.58 8.84
CA VAL A 210 -0.41 6.46 8.50
C VAL A 210 0.10 6.14 7.09
N VAL A 211 0.23 7.17 6.25
CA VAL A 211 0.78 7.07 4.89
C VAL A 211 1.91 8.08 4.74
N PRO A 212 3.17 7.68 4.99
CA PRO A 212 4.31 8.59 4.96
C PRO A 212 4.38 9.37 3.65
N SER A 213 4.67 10.67 3.73
CA SER A 213 4.83 11.57 2.58
C SER A 213 6.32 11.80 2.26
N GLY A 214 6.59 12.32 1.07
CA GLY A 214 7.96 12.62 0.63
C GLY A 214 8.74 11.42 0.07
N LEU A 215 10.03 11.66 -0.21
CA LEU A 215 10.95 10.67 -0.79
C LEU A 215 11.41 9.61 0.22
N PHE A 216 11.44 9.97 1.51
CA PHE A 216 11.84 9.12 2.61
C PHE A 216 10.67 8.96 3.58
N VAL A 217 10.57 7.82 4.25
CA VAL A 217 9.67 7.68 5.40
C VAL A 217 10.14 8.59 6.53
N ALA A 218 9.21 9.24 7.21
CA ALA A 218 9.50 10.05 8.40
C ALA A 218 10.31 9.25 9.43
N GLY A 219 11.43 9.82 9.89
CA GLY A 219 12.34 9.18 10.85
C GLY A 219 13.37 8.22 10.24
N TYR A 220 13.45 8.10 8.91
CA TYR A 220 14.51 7.31 8.28
C TYR A 220 15.92 7.86 8.62
N PRO A 221 16.92 7.01 8.90
CA PRO A 221 16.89 5.53 8.85
C PRO A 221 16.37 4.84 10.11
N GLU A 222 16.18 5.57 11.21
CA GLU A 222 15.73 5.06 12.52
C GLU A 222 14.21 4.80 12.55
N LEU A 223 13.75 3.82 11.78
CA LEU A 223 12.32 3.55 11.65
C LEU A 223 11.71 2.69 12.76
N GLU A 224 12.55 2.11 13.64
CA GLU A 224 12.07 1.25 14.72
C GLU A 224 11.11 1.98 15.69
N PRO A 225 11.41 3.19 16.20
CA PRO A 225 10.52 3.91 17.11
C PRO A 225 9.13 4.14 16.52
N LEU A 226 9.05 4.63 15.28
CA LEU A 226 7.77 4.87 14.60
C LEU A 226 7.01 3.55 14.39
N SER A 227 7.70 2.48 13.97
CA SER A 227 7.06 1.17 13.78
C SER A 227 6.52 0.58 15.08
N ARG A 228 7.19 0.82 16.22
CA ARG A 228 6.77 0.37 17.54
C ARG A 228 5.50 1.10 17.98
N LEU A 229 5.51 2.43 17.88
CA LEU A 229 4.35 3.27 18.19
C LEU A 229 3.11 2.83 17.41
N LEU A 230 3.22 2.71 16.08
CA LEU A 230 2.08 2.34 15.23
C LEU A 230 1.55 0.95 15.55
N ARG A 231 2.44 -0.01 15.88
CA ARG A 231 2.04 -1.36 16.30
C ARG A 231 1.30 -1.35 17.63
N GLU A 232 1.81 -0.64 18.63
CA GLU A 232 1.23 -0.54 19.97
C GLU A 232 -0.13 0.15 19.97
N ARG A 233 -0.25 1.25 19.22
CA ARG A 233 -1.53 1.96 18.99
C ARG A 233 -2.45 1.22 18.02
N GLY A 234 -1.96 0.17 17.37
CA GLY A 234 -2.72 -0.61 16.41
C GLY A 234 -3.10 0.14 15.12
N ILE A 235 -2.36 1.21 14.79
CA ILE A 235 -2.53 2.01 13.58
C ILE A 235 -1.96 1.26 12.38
N SER A 236 -2.70 1.26 11.28
CA SER A 236 -2.24 0.61 10.05
C SER A 236 -1.26 1.51 9.28
N VAL A 237 -0.48 0.92 8.38
CA VAL A 237 0.29 1.65 7.36
C VAL A 237 -0.22 1.31 5.97
N SER A 238 0.04 2.19 5.00
CA SER A 238 -0.24 1.86 3.61
C SER A 238 0.99 1.41 2.82
N LYS A 239 0.77 0.42 1.96
CA LYS A 239 1.66 0.07 0.86
C LYS A 239 1.20 0.77 -0.41
N VAL A 240 1.95 1.78 -0.83
CA VAL A 240 1.67 2.54 -2.05
C VAL A 240 2.20 1.79 -3.27
N GLU A 241 1.30 1.38 -4.17
CA GLU A 241 1.69 0.69 -5.39
C GLU A 241 2.64 1.54 -6.25
N PHE A 242 3.70 0.91 -6.76
CA PHE A 242 4.72 1.53 -7.61
C PHE A 242 5.49 2.69 -6.95
N SER A 243 5.40 2.84 -5.62
CA SER A 243 6.23 3.78 -4.88
C SER A 243 7.66 3.27 -4.75
N ARG A 244 8.61 4.20 -4.80
CA ARG A 244 10.04 3.98 -4.54
C ARG A 244 10.51 4.71 -3.28
N GLN A 245 9.57 5.04 -2.38
CA GLN A 245 9.88 5.74 -1.15
C GLN A 245 10.89 4.94 -0.32
N VAL A 246 11.97 5.60 0.10
CA VAL A 246 13.05 4.96 0.85
C VAL A 246 12.58 4.66 2.28
N GLY A 247 12.82 3.44 2.74
CA GLY A 247 12.45 2.99 4.10
C GLY A 247 11.05 2.36 4.23
N VAL A 248 10.15 2.54 3.25
CA VAL A 248 8.76 2.05 3.35
C VAL A 248 8.66 0.53 3.48
N GLY A 249 9.51 -0.22 2.79
CA GLY A 249 9.53 -1.69 2.86
C GLY A 249 9.88 -2.24 4.26
N PHE A 250 10.70 -1.51 5.04
CA PHE A 250 10.97 -1.88 6.43
C PHE A 250 9.71 -1.70 7.29
N LEU A 251 9.06 -0.54 7.16
CA LEU A 251 7.84 -0.22 7.91
C LEU A 251 6.70 -1.18 7.59
N GLU A 252 6.47 -1.47 6.30
CA GLU A 252 5.48 -2.45 5.83
C GLU A 252 5.71 -3.85 6.44
N ARG A 253 6.96 -4.33 6.44
CA ARG A 253 7.30 -5.67 6.95
C ARG A 253 7.09 -5.81 8.45
N ILE A 254 7.43 -4.77 9.22
CA ILE A 254 7.27 -4.79 10.68
C ILE A 254 5.80 -4.68 11.10
N LEU A 255 5.01 -3.89 10.36
CA LEU A 255 3.62 -3.66 10.68
C LEU A 255 2.67 -4.73 10.11
N PHE A 256 3.14 -5.63 9.24
CA PHE A 256 2.34 -6.74 8.75
C PHE A 256 1.73 -7.56 9.92
N PRO A 257 0.40 -7.82 9.91
CA PRO A 257 -0.57 -7.70 8.81
C PRO A 257 -1.30 -6.36 8.70
N LYS A 258 -0.99 -5.35 9.53
CA LYS A 258 -1.67 -4.04 9.55
C LYS A 258 -1.24 -3.14 8.39
N VAL A 259 -1.41 -3.65 7.16
CA VAL A 259 -1.00 -3.00 5.92
C VAL A 259 -2.19 -2.97 4.96
N LEU A 260 -2.51 -1.78 4.44
CA LEU A 260 -3.50 -1.57 3.39
C LEU A 260 -2.84 -1.17 2.08
N SER A 261 -3.22 -1.82 0.98
CA SER A 261 -2.79 -1.45 -0.37
C SER A 261 -3.41 -0.12 -0.79
N LEU A 262 -2.60 0.75 -1.38
CA LEU A 262 -3.03 2.05 -1.89
C LEU A 262 -2.58 2.25 -3.33
N HIS A 263 -3.51 2.71 -4.15
CA HIS A 263 -3.25 3.12 -5.52
C HIS A 263 -3.42 4.63 -5.65
N SER A 264 -2.42 5.29 -6.25
CA SER A 264 -2.52 6.69 -6.65
C SER A 264 -1.90 6.84 -8.03
N VAL A 265 -2.48 7.71 -8.86
CA VAL A 265 -1.91 8.09 -10.16
C VAL A 265 -1.22 9.44 -9.97
N ARG A 266 0.07 9.50 -10.31
CA ARG A 266 0.87 10.73 -10.16
C ARG A 266 0.54 11.74 -11.27
N LYS A 267 0.70 13.03 -10.98
CA LYS A 267 0.41 14.12 -11.94
C LYS A 267 1.28 13.99 -13.19
N GLU A 268 2.55 13.67 -13.01
CA GLU A 268 3.52 13.49 -14.10
C GLU A 268 3.12 12.34 -15.02
N GLU A 269 2.50 11.29 -14.46
CA GLU A 269 1.99 10.15 -15.24
C GLU A 269 0.78 10.56 -16.09
N ILE A 270 -0.16 11.32 -15.52
CA ILE A 270 -1.35 11.82 -16.25
C ILE A 270 -0.92 12.62 -17.48
N VAL A 271 0.04 13.53 -17.29
CA VAL A 271 0.55 14.40 -18.36
C VAL A 271 1.35 13.60 -19.39
N SER A 272 2.35 12.83 -18.95
CA SER A 272 3.26 12.11 -19.85
C SER A 272 2.55 11.02 -20.68
N ARG A 273 1.56 10.35 -20.09
CA ARG A 273 0.78 9.29 -20.77
C ARG A 273 -0.52 9.80 -21.41
N ARG A 274 -0.80 11.11 -21.32
CA ARG A 274 -2.01 11.75 -21.86
C ARG A 274 -3.30 11.03 -21.41
N LEU A 275 -3.37 10.69 -20.12
CA LEU A 275 -4.50 9.95 -19.58
C LEU A 275 -5.75 10.81 -19.59
N THR A 276 -6.81 10.27 -20.19
CA THR A 276 -8.14 10.88 -20.09
C THR A 276 -8.77 10.60 -18.73
N ARG A 277 -9.87 11.28 -18.41
CA ARG A 277 -10.64 11.00 -17.19
C ARG A 277 -11.23 9.60 -17.19
N ASP A 278 -11.61 9.09 -18.36
CA ASP A 278 -12.14 7.72 -18.49
C ASP A 278 -11.06 6.68 -18.24
N ASP A 279 -9.83 6.94 -18.71
CA ASP A 279 -8.67 6.10 -18.40
C ASP A 279 -8.38 6.07 -16.90
N LEU A 280 -8.50 7.21 -16.20
CA LEU A 280 -8.32 7.29 -14.75
C LEU A 280 -9.39 6.48 -14.01
N VAL A 281 -10.67 6.67 -14.34
CA VAL A 281 -11.76 5.90 -13.75
C VAL A 281 -11.56 4.40 -13.97
N GLU A 282 -11.19 3.97 -15.18
CA GLU A 282 -10.90 2.56 -15.46
C GLU A 282 -9.73 2.04 -14.62
N ARG A 283 -8.63 2.81 -14.52
CA ARG A 283 -7.45 2.41 -13.75
C ARG A 283 -7.77 2.21 -12.27
N PHE A 284 -8.52 3.12 -11.65
CA PHE A 284 -8.94 2.98 -10.25
C PHE A 284 -9.87 1.78 -10.05
N VAL A 285 -10.86 1.59 -10.93
CA VAL A 285 -11.76 0.42 -10.87
C VAL A 285 -10.99 -0.89 -11.02
N ARG A 286 -10.01 -0.95 -11.94
CA ARG A 286 -9.15 -2.13 -12.13
C ARG A 286 -8.19 -2.33 -10.96
N ALA A 287 -7.71 -1.26 -10.31
CA ALA A 287 -6.92 -1.37 -9.09
C ALA A 287 -7.69 -2.13 -8.00
N ALA A 288 -8.93 -1.70 -7.72
CA ALA A 288 -9.78 -2.39 -6.74
C ALA A 288 -10.15 -3.81 -7.19
N ARG A 289 -10.63 -3.98 -8.43
CA ARG A 289 -11.16 -5.27 -8.93
C ARG A 289 -10.10 -6.33 -9.18
N GLU A 290 -9.04 -5.98 -9.92
CA GLU A 290 -8.06 -6.97 -10.42
C GLU A 290 -6.91 -7.18 -9.43
N ARG A 291 -6.61 -6.16 -8.62
CA ARG A 291 -5.47 -6.15 -7.71
C ARG A 291 -5.86 -6.04 -6.24
N SER A 292 -7.16 -6.02 -5.94
CA SER A 292 -7.69 -5.94 -4.57
C SER A 292 -7.14 -4.75 -3.78
N VAL A 293 -6.89 -3.61 -4.46
CA VAL A 293 -6.47 -2.37 -3.79
C VAL A 293 -7.57 -1.87 -2.88
N LYS A 294 -7.21 -1.50 -1.65
CA LYS A 294 -8.13 -1.07 -0.60
C LYS A 294 -8.33 0.45 -0.56
N LEU A 295 -7.28 1.22 -0.78
CA LEU A 295 -7.32 2.68 -0.76
C LEU A 295 -7.10 3.24 -2.17
N LEU A 296 -8.10 3.92 -2.72
CA LEU A 296 -8.03 4.59 -4.02
C LEU A 296 -7.80 6.09 -3.79
N TYR A 297 -6.54 6.50 -3.90
CA TYR A 297 -6.12 7.85 -3.60
C TYR A 297 -6.24 8.75 -4.82
N LEU A 298 -7.33 9.52 -4.84
CA LEU A 298 -7.73 10.40 -5.91
C LEU A 298 -7.05 11.78 -5.77
N ARG A 299 -6.69 12.36 -6.90
CA ARG A 299 -6.12 13.71 -6.98
C ARG A 299 -6.94 14.52 -7.99
N PRO A 300 -7.39 15.74 -7.67
CA PRO A 300 -8.13 16.56 -8.61
C PRO A 300 -7.27 16.94 -9.82
N SER A 301 -7.94 17.29 -10.92
CA SER A 301 -7.28 17.83 -12.11
C SER A 301 -6.73 19.22 -11.84
N ASP A 302 -5.46 19.44 -12.14
CA ASP A 302 -4.91 20.80 -12.25
C ASP A 302 -4.99 21.33 -13.69
N LEU A 303 -5.15 20.44 -14.68
CA LEU A 303 -5.22 20.80 -16.09
C LEU A 303 -6.55 21.47 -16.52
N LEU A 304 -7.59 21.38 -15.68
CA LEU A 304 -8.93 21.81 -16.04
C LEU A 304 -9.37 22.96 -15.12
N SER A 305 -9.50 24.17 -15.66
CA SER A 305 -9.92 25.36 -14.93
C SER A 305 -11.44 25.43 -14.71
N GLY A 306 -11.87 25.98 -13.56
CA GLY A 306 -13.26 26.32 -13.20
C GLY A 306 -14.19 25.13 -12.94
N SER A 307 -14.93 25.08 -11.83
CA SER A 307 -15.76 23.92 -11.43
C SER A 307 -14.95 22.66 -11.12
N ARG A 308 -13.75 22.80 -10.52
CA ARG A 308 -12.93 21.64 -10.09
C ARG A 308 -13.68 20.74 -9.12
N LEU A 309 -14.43 21.31 -8.18
CA LEU A 309 -15.24 20.55 -7.22
C LEU A 309 -16.29 19.66 -7.91
N ASP A 310 -17.05 20.22 -8.86
CA ASP A 310 -18.09 19.48 -9.59
C ASP A 310 -17.51 18.32 -10.40
N ARG A 311 -16.35 18.54 -11.03
CA ARG A 311 -15.68 17.52 -11.82
C ARG A 311 -15.10 16.41 -10.96
N PHE A 312 -14.50 16.77 -9.83
CA PHE A 312 -13.95 15.80 -8.89
C PHE A 312 -15.06 14.97 -8.24
N ALA A 313 -16.17 15.62 -7.87
CA ALA A 313 -17.40 14.96 -7.42
C ALA A 313 -17.90 13.92 -8.45
N ASN A 314 -18.02 14.30 -9.72
CA ASN A 314 -18.43 13.37 -10.78
C ASN A 314 -17.42 12.22 -10.97
N GLU A 315 -16.11 12.48 -10.85
CA GLU A 315 -15.10 11.43 -10.89
C GLU A 315 -15.27 10.42 -9.73
N CYS A 316 -15.49 10.90 -8.50
CA CYS A 316 -15.83 10.05 -7.35
C CYS A 316 -17.09 9.22 -7.63
N ALA A 317 -18.17 9.84 -8.13
CA ALA A 317 -19.44 9.18 -8.40
C ALA A 317 -19.30 8.07 -9.44
N ARG A 318 -18.54 8.33 -10.51
CA ARG A 318 -18.27 7.35 -11.57
C ARG A 318 -17.45 6.17 -11.08
N ILE A 319 -16.45 6.41 -10.21
CA ILE A 319 -15.66 5.33 -9.62
C ILE A 319 -16.54 4.53 -8.66
N SER A 320 -17.20 5.18 -7.70
CA SER A 320 -18.10 4.55 -6.72
C SER A 320 -19.16 3.68 -7.40
N GLY A 321 -19.91 4.26 -8.35
CA GLY A 321 -20.96 3.53 -9.05
C GLY A 321 -20.45 2.36 -9.90
N ARG A 322 -19.20 2.40 -10.40
CA ARG A 322 -18.59 1.24 -11.09
C ARG A 322 -18.13 0.16 -10.12
N LEU A 323 -17.63 0.53 -8.94
CA LEU A 323 -17.26 -0.41 -7.88
C LEU A 323 -18.49 -1.16 -7.37
N GLU A 324 -19.58 -0.45 -7.09
CA GLU A 324 -20.85 -1.03 -6.63
C GLU A 324 -21.43 -2.03 -7.62
N LYS A 325 -21.42 -1.70 -8.92
CA LYS A 325 -21.84 -2.63 -9.99
C LYS A 325 -21.01 -3.90 -10.07
N LEU A 326 -19.78 -3.87 -9.55
CA LEU A 326 -18.88 -5.02 -9.46
C LEU A 326 -18.98 -5.75 -8.10
N GLY A 327 -19.88 -5.34 -7.23
CA GLY A 327 -20.05 -5.90 -5.89
C GLY A 327 -18.99 -5.43 -4.87
N ILE A 328 -18.24 -4.37 -5.19
CA ILE A 328 -17.26 -3.76 -4.29
C ILE A 328 -17.96 -2.58 -3.59
N ARG A 329 -18.10 -2.66 -2.27
CA ARG A 329 -18.68 -1.58 -1.48
C ARG A 329 -17.68 -0.43 -1.34
N ASN A 330 -18.19 0.79 -1.45
CA ASN A 330 -17.42 2.00 -1.24
C ASN A 330 -17.50 2.42 0.24
N ASP A 331 -16.58 1.91 1.06
CA ASP A 331 -16.56 2.10 2.51
C ASP A 331 -15.13 1.93 3.05
N TRP A 332 -14.91 2.16 4.34
CA TRP A 332 -13.60 2.01 4.96
C TRP A 332 -13.17 0.53 4.97
N PRO A 333 -12.03 0.18 4.36
CA PRO A 333 -11.58 -1.20 4.28
C PRO A 333 -10.86 -1.66 5.54
N GLU A 334 -10.98 -2.96 5.85
CA GLU A 334 -10.15 -3.63 6.83
C GLU A 334 -8.89 -4.24 6.20
N THR A 335 -7.86 -4.42 7.03
CA THR A 335 -6.63 -5.12 6.63
C THR A 335 -6.91 -6.59 6.35
N LEU A 336 -6.14 -7.20 5.45
CA LEU A 336 -6.31 -8.62 5.16
C LEU A 336 -6.11 -9.48 6.42
N PRO A 337 -7.01 -10.44 6.72
CA PRO A 337 -6.80 -11.34 7.84
C PRO A 337 -5.54 -12.17 7.61
N LEU A 338 -4.94 -12.66 8.69
CA LEU A 338 -3.76 -13.52 8.59
C LEU A 338 -4.19 -14.96 8.27
N TRP A 339 -3.72 -15.47 7.13
CA TRP A 339 -3.67 -16.91 6.88
C TRP A 339 -2.32 -17.29 6.27
N ARG A 340 -1.90 -18.53 6.54
CA ARG A 340 -0.66 -19.11 6.02
C ARG A 340 -0.99 -20.25 5.07
N SER A 341 -0.07 -20.54 4.17
CA SER A 341 -0.17 -21.72 3.30
C SER A 341 -0.10 -22.98 4.15
N GLY A 342 -1.11 -23.85 4.01
CA GLY A 342 -1.15 -25.13 4.71
C GLY A 342 -0.36 -26.24 4.01
N LEU A 343 -0.33 -27.42 4.62
CA LEU A 343 0.30 -28.61 4.04
C LEU A 343 -0.34 -29.02 2.72
N PHE A 344 -1.66 -28.88 2.56
CA PHE A 344 -2.38 -29.28 1.35
C PHE A 344 -1.94 -28.52 0.09
N PRO A 345 -1.97 -27.17 0.03
CA PRO A 345 -1.47 -26.46 -1.15
C PRO A 345 0.04 -26.63 -1.36
N ALA A 346 0.83 -26.80 -0.29
CA ALA A 346 2.26 -27.11 -0.41
C ALA A 346 2.48 -28.47 -1.10
N PHE A 347 1.73 -29.49 -0.67
CA PHE A 347 1.73 -30.82 -1.27
C PHE A 347 1.25 -30.77 -2.71
N ALA A 348 0.21 -29.99 -3.03
CA ALA A 348 -0.26 -29.81 -4.41
C ALA A 348 0.85 -29.26 -5.32
N CYS A 349 1.57 -28.22 -4.88
CA CYS A 349 2.71 -27.66 -5.62
C CYS A 349 3.84 -28.68 -5.80
N ALA A 350 4.23 -29.36 -4.71
CA ALA A 350 5.31 -30.35 -4.74
C ALA A 350 4.97 -31.54 -5.65
N LEU A 351 3.75 -32.07 -5.53
CA LEU A 351 3.25 -33.16 -6.35
C LEU A 351 3.19 -32.77 -7.82
N ALA A 352 2.66 -31.59 -8.15
CA ALA A 352 2.63 -31.09 -9.52
C ALA A 352 4.05 -30.95 -10.09
N LEU A 353 4.97 -30.35 -9.32
CA LEU A 353 6.35 -30.16 -9.77
C LEU A 353 7.02 -31.49 -10.10
N LEU A 354 6.94 -32.46 -9.17
CA LEU A 354 7.58 -33.75 -9.33
C LEU A 354 6.92 -34.61 -10.41
N LEU A 355 5.58 -34.56 -10.55
CA LEU A 355 4.86 -35.23 -11.64
C LEU A 355 5.31 -34.72 -13.01
N LEU A 356 5.38 -33.40 -13.18
CA LEU A 356 5.77 -32.78 -14.44
C LEU A 356 7.26 -33.00 -14.75
N ALA A 357 8.13 -32.90 -13.74
CA ALA A 357 9.55 -33.20 -13.89
C ALA A 357 9.78 -34.66 -14.27
N MET A 358 9.15 -35.61 -13.57
CA MET A 358 9.24 -37.04 -13.88
C MET A 358 8.76 -37.33 -15.30
N ARG A 359 7.69 -36.65 -15.75
CA ARG A 359 7.20 -36.81 -17.11
C ARG A 359 8.20 -36.32 -18.16
N LEU A 360 8.76 -35.13 -17.96
CA LEU A 360 9.77 -34.58 -18.87
C LEU A 360 11.01 -35.49 -18.95
N VAL A 361 11.46 -36.01 -17.80
CA VAL A 361 12.57 -36.99 -17.73
C VAL A 361 12.23 -38.27 -18.48
N SER A 362 11.05 -38.86 -18.24
CA SER A 362 10.62 -40.08 -18.95
C SER A 362 10.58 -39.89 -20.48
N ARG A 363 10.26 -38.67 -20.92
CA ARG A 363 10.22 -38.29 -22.33
C ARG A 363 11.62 -38.19 -22.92
N TYR A 364 12.57 -37.66 -22.16
CA TYR A 364 13.97 -37.53 -22.59
C TYR A 364 14.66 -38.88 -22.73
N PHE A 365 14.43 -39.81 -21.79
CA PHE A 365 15.05 -41.14 -21.81
C PHE A 365 14.30 -42.18 -22.65
N GLY A 366 13.13 -41.85 -23.22
CA GLY A 366 12.34 -42.78 -24.03
C GLY A 366 11.75 -43.96 -23.24
N GLU A 367 11.74 -43.89 -21.92
CA GLU A 367 11.23 -44.93 -21.02
C GLU A 367 9.70 -44.88 -20.93
N GLU A 368 9.00 -45.33 -21.98
CA GLU A 368 7.53 -45.46 -21.97
C GLU A 368 7.01 -46.75 -21.25
N ARG A 369 7.87 -47.57 -20.62
CA ARG A 369 7.50 -48.94 -20.16
C ARG A 369 7.42 -49.15 -18.64
N ASP A 370 6.24 -49.64 -18.22
CA ASP A 370 5.85 -50.50 -17.07
C ASP A 370 6.30 -50.22 -15.62
N ALA A 371 7.19 -49.28 -15.34
CA ALA A 371 7.71 -49.08 -13.99
C ALA A 371 6.92 -48.08 -13.12
N TRP A 372 5.62 -47.85 -13.29
CA TRP A 372 4.93 -46.71 -12.63
C TRP A 372 4.36 -46.96 -11.22
N ILE A 373 4.20 -48.20 -10.75
CA ILE A 373 3.58 -48.46 -9.43
C ILE A 373 4.56 -48.21 -8.26
N ARG A 374 5.83 -48.64 -8.38
CA ARG A 374 6.89 -48.37 -7.38
C ARG A 374 7.30 -46.88 -7.26
N PRO A 375 7.41 -46.08 -8.33
CA PRO A 375 7.72 -44.66 -8.23
C PRO A 375 6.54 -43.84 -7.71
N MET A 376 5.30 -44.31 -7.70
CA MET A 376 4.18 -43.52 -7.15
C MET A 376 4.24 -43.37 -5.62
N ALA A 377 4.61 -44.42 -4.89
CA ALA A 377 4.83 -44.33 -3.44
C ALA A 377 6.03 -43.41 -3.13
N ALA A 378 7.13 -43.57 -3.87
CA ALA A 378 8.30 -42.71 -3.75
C ALA A 378 7.96 -41.25 -4.08
N LEU A 379 7.18 -41.01 -5.14
CA LEU A 379 6.71 -39.68 -5.55
C LEU A 379 5.85 -39.04 -4.46
N ALA A 380 4.93 -39.79 -3.85
CA ALA A 380 4.11 -39.27 -2.75
C ALA A 380 4.98 -38.86 -1.55
N VAL A 381 5.92 -39.70 -1.14
CA VAL A 381 6.86 -39.40 -0.05
C VAL A 381 7.72 -38.17 -0.39
N MET A 382 8.30 -38.12 -1.59
CA MET A 382 9.10 -36.99 -2.05
C MET A 382 8.28 -35.70 -2.12
N SER A 383 7.01 -35.78 -2.51
CA SER A 383 6.09 -34.63 -2.53
C SER A 383 5.83 -34.11 -1.13
N VAL A 384 5.66 -35.00 -0.14
CA VAL A 384 5.51 -34.60 1.27
C VAL A 384 6.81 -33.95 1.78
N VAL A 385 7.97 -34.55 1.54
CA VAL A 385 9.27 -34.00 1.97
C VAL A 385 9.48 -32.62 1.37
N LEU A 386 9.27 -32.46 0.05
CA LEU A 386 9.41 -31.18 -0.62
C LEU A 386 8.40 -30.15 -0.11
N ALA A 387 7.14 -30.55 0.14
CA ALA A 387 6.12 -29.68 0.72
C ALA A 387 6.53 -29.15 2.11
N LEU A 388 7.10 -30.02 2.96
CA LEU A 388 7.61 -29.62 4.27
C LEU A 388 8.80 -28.66 4.15
N LEU A 389 9.71 -28.90 3.20
CA LEU A 389 10.82 -27.99 2.91
C LEU A 389 10.33 -26.63 2.41
N MET A 390 9.34 -26.60 1.52
CA MET A 390 8.73 -25.37 1.03
C MET A 390 8.12 -24.55 2.19
N LEU A 391 7.41 -25.19 3.11
CA LEU A 391 6.81 -24.50 4.26
C LEU A 391 7.83 -23.92 5.24
N LYS A 392 9.08 -24.40 5.23
CA LYS A 392 10.12 -23.99 6.19
C LYS A 392 11.21 -23.11 5.57
N ILE A 393 11.47 -23.24 4.28
CA ILE A 393 12.64 -22.64 3.61
C ILE A 393 12.18 -21.77 2.44
N SER A 394 12.29 -20.45 2.61
CA SER A 394 11.84 -19.46 1.61
C SER A 394 12.50 -19.62 0.22
N PRO A 395 13.83 -19.82 0.10
CA PRO A 395 14.46 -20.09 -1.19
C PRO A 395 13.89 -21.32 -1.92
N VAL A 396 13.62 -22.41 -1.19
CA VAL A 396 13.04 -23.64 -1.77
C VAL A 396 11.64 -23.37 -2.29
N THR A 397 10.83 -22.61 -1.54
CA THR A 397 9.50 -22.17 -1.98
C THR A 397 9.57 -21.37 -3.29
N LYS A 398 10.42 -20.35 -3.35
CA LYS A 398 10.54 -19.48 -4.54
C LYS A 398 10.99 -20.26 -5.78
N LEU A 399 12.02 -21.10 -5.61
CA LEU A 399 12.54 -21.93 -6.70
C LEU A 399 11.50 -22.96 -7.17
N SER A 400 10.84 -23.66 -6.24
CA SER A 400 9.83 -24.67 -6.58
C SER A 400 8.64 -24.07 -7.30
N GLY A 401 8.17 -22.90 -6.87
CA GLY A 401 7.10 -22.16 -7.54
C GLY A 401 7.47 -21.72 -8.96
N ALA A 402 8.67 -21.19 -9.15
CA ALA A 402 9.18 -20.78 -10.46
C ALA A 402 9.34 -21.97 -11.42
N LEU A 403 9.95 -23.07 -10.95
CA LEU A 403 10.10 -24.31 -11.72
C LEU A 403 8.74 -24.91 -12.07
N LEU A 404 7.79 -24.93 -11.14
CA LEU A 404 6.45 -25.44 -11.40
C LEU A 404 5.75 -24.63 -12.50
N ALA A 405 5.83 -23.30 -12.47
CA ALA A 405 5.26 -22.46 -13.51
C ALA A 405 5.87 -22.76 -14.90
N ALA A 406 7.19 -22.86 -14.98
CA ALA A 406 7.90 -23.17 -16.22
C ALA A 406 7.58 -24.57 -16.76
N LEU A 407 7.61 -25.59 -15.91
CA LEU A 407 7.31 -26.97 -16.30
C LEU A 407 5.84 -27.14 -16.67
N ALA A 408 4.91 -26.48 -15.97
CA ALA A 408 3.49 -26.54 -16.29
C ALA A 408 3.20 -25.97 -17.68
N ALA A 409 3.77 -24.80 -18.01
CA ALA A 409 3.63 -24.20 -19.33
C ALA A 409 4.25 -25.08 -20.43
N THR A 410 5.41 -25.66 -20.16
CA THR A 410 6.12 -26.56 -21.08
C THR A 410 5.29 -27.83 -21.35
N GLU A 411 4.88 -28.53 -20.30
CA GLU A 411 4.12 -29.78 -20.42
C GLU A 411 2.73 -29.59 -21.01
N ALA A 412 2.04 -28.49 -20.68
CA ALA A 412 0.78 -28.14 -21.33
C ALA A 412 0.97 -27.97 -22.84
N SER A 413 2.02 -27.27 -23.27
CA SER A 413 2.34 -27.08 -24.69
C SER A 413 2.67 -28.41 -25.38
N LEU A 414 3.46 -29.27 -24.74
CA LEU A 414 3.81 -30.59 -25.27
C LEU A 414 2.59 -31.51 -25.39
N ILE A 415 1.65 -31.49 -24.43
CA ILE A 415 0.39 -32.26 -24.53
C ILE A 415 -0.43 -31.82 -25.74
N ALA A 416 -0.53 -30.51 -25.98
CA ALA A 416 -1.27 -30.00 -27.12
C ALA A 416 -0.64 -30.47 -28.44
N LEU A 417 0.69 -30.41 -28.55
CA LEU A 417 1.44 -30.86 -29.72
C LEU A 417 1.34 -32.38 -29.95
N ASP A 418 1.45 -33.20 -28.90
CA ASP A 418 1.35 -34.67 -29.01
C ASP A 418 -0.01 -35.15 -29.52
N ASN A 419 -1.04 -34.36 -29.22
CA ASN A 419 -2.43 -34.67 -29.59
C ASN A 419 -2.86 -33.91 -30.86
N PHE A 420 -1.94 -33.50 -31.73
CA PHE A 420 -2.25 -32.77 -32.96
C PHE A 420 -3.31 -33.46 -33.85
N ARG A 421 -3.36 -34.80 -33.81
CA ARG A 421 -4.37 -35.60 -34.55
C ARG A 421 -5.79 -35.48 -33.99
N LYS A 422 -5.93 -35.04 -32.73
CA LYS A 422 -7.21 -34.78 -32.03
C LYS A 422 -7.09 -33.43 -31.32
N PRO A 423 -7.06 -32.32 -32.08
CA PRO A 423 -6.63 -31.01 -31.57
C PRO A 423 -7.49 -30.53 -30.40
N VAL A 424 -8.81 -30.68 -30.49
CA VAL A 424 -9.73 -30.30 -29.41
C VAL A 424 -9.40 -31.02 -28.10
N ARG A 425 -9.14 -32.33 -28.16
CA ARG A 425 -8.76 -33.12 -26.98
C ARG A 425 -7.40 -32.68 -26.44
N GLY A 426 -6.43 -32.43 -27.32
CA GLY A 426 -5.11 -31.93 -26.94
C GLY A 426 -5.18 -30.60 -26.20
N VAL A 427 -5.98 -29.66 -26.70
CA VAL A 427 -6.22 -28.35 -26.08
C VAL A 427 -6.92 -28.49 -24.72
N LEU A 428 -7.95 -29.32 -24.60
CA LEU A 428 -8.62 -29.52 -23.31
C LEU A 428 -7.69 -30.12 -22.25
N MET A 429 -6.85 -31.09 -22.64
CA MET A 429 -5.88 -31.70 -21.73
C MET A 429 -4.76 -30.72 -21.34
N SER A 430 -4.28 -29.89 -22.27
CA SER A 430 -3.26 -28.87 -21.97
C SER A 430 -3.78 -27.80 -21.03
N VAL A 431 -5.01 -27.30 -21.28
CA VAL A 431 -5.70 -26.36 -20.39
C VAL A 431 -5.89 -26.99 -19.01
N GLY A 432 -6.28 -28.26 -18.94
CA GLY A 432 -6.41 -28.98 -17.67
C GLY A 432 -5.12 -28.98 -16.83
N VAL A 433 -3.96 -29.27 -17.46
CA VAL A 433 -2.66 -29.21 -16.77
C VAL A 433 -2.32 -27.79 -16.33
N ALA A 434 -2.46 -26.81 -17.21
CA ALA A 434 -2.16 -25.41 -16.92
C ALA A 434 -3.03 -24.86 -15.77
N VAL A 435 -4.33 -25.15 -15.79
CA VAL A 435 -5.29 -24.73 -14.75
C VAL A 435 -4.99 -25.42 -13.43
N ALA A 436 -4.78 -26.73 -13.41
CA ALA A 436 -4.49 -27.46 -12.17
C ALA A 436 -3.18 -26.99 -11.51
N SER A 437 -2.11 -26.81 -12.29
CA SER A 437 -0.86 -26.22 -11.79
C SER A 437 -1.05 -24.77 -11.32
N GLY A 438 -1.83 -23.98 -12.06
CA GLY A 438 -2.17 -22.61 -11.68
C GLY A 438 -2.94 -22.52 -10.36
N ILE A 439 -3.90 -23.43 -10.13
CA ILE A 439 -4.65 -23.56 -8.88
C ILE A 439 -3.70 -23.93 -7.72
N ALA A 440 -2.75 -24.85 -7.93
CA ALA A 440 -1.77 -25.20 -6.92
C ALA A 440 -0.89 -24.00 -6.54
N ILE A 441 -0.33 -23.30 -7.53
CA ILE A 441 0.46 -22.08 -7.32
C ILE A 441 -0.39 -21.03 -6.59
N ALA A 442 -1.60 -20.75 -7.07
CA ALA A 442 -2.48 -19.74 -6.49
C ALA A 442 -2.92 -20.10 -5.06
N GLY A 443 -3.15 -21.38 -4.77
CA GLY A 443 -3.49 -21.87 -3.44
C GLY A 443 -2.32 -21.79 -2.46
N PHE A 444 -1.09 -21.99 -2.93
CA PHE A 444 0.10 -21.92 -2.07
C PHE A 444 0.60 -20.49 -1.89
N PHE A 445 0.67 -19.68 -2.95
CA PHE A 445 1.12 -18.29 -2.91
C PHE A 445 -0.02 -17.29 -2.66
N GLY A 446 -1.25 -17.74 -2.46
CA GLY A 446 -2.42 -16.89 -2.20
C GLY A 446 -2.52 -16.38 -0.76
N THR A 447 -1.39 -16.09 -0.10
CA THR A 447 -1.36 -15.55 1.26
C THR A 447 -1.29 -14.01 1.25
N PRO A 448 -1.67 -13.32 2.34
CA PRO A 448 -1.62 -11.86 2.38
C PRO A 448 -0.23 -11.30 2.10
N TRP A 449 0.83 -12.01 2.52
CA TRP A 449 2.22 -11.62 2.27
C TRP A 449 2.55 -11.48 0.79
N TYR A 450 2.13 -12.45 -0.03
CA TYR A 450 2.36 -12.41 -1.48
C TYR A 450 1.34 -11.54 -2.21
N MET A 451 0.08 -11.49 -1.74
CA MET A 451 -0.94 -10.60 -2.29
C MET A 451 -0.53 -9.13 -2.16
N LEU A 452 0.07 -8.76 -1.03
CA LEU A 452 0.63 -7.44 -0.79
C LEU A 452 2.05 -7.27 -1.35
N ARG A 453 2.63 -8.27 -2.04
CA ARG A 453 3.97 -8.17 -2.66
C ARG A 453 5.06 -7.68 -1.70
N MET A 454 5.11 -8.25 -0.49
CA MET A 454 6.04 -7.84 0.57
C MET A 454 7.52 -8.23 0.31
N ASP A 455 7.72 -9.15 -0.64
CA ASP A 455 9.01 -9.69 -1.07
C ASP A 455 9.62 -8.98 -2.30
N ALA A 456 8.94 -7.97 -2.84
CA ALA A 456 9.33 -7.26 -4.07
C ALA A 456 10.45 -6.23 -3.84
#